data_AF-A0A6B3C8M2-F1
#
_entry.id   AF-A0A6B3C8M2-F1
#
_cell.length_a   1.000
_cell.length_b   1.000
_cell.length_c   1.000
_cell.angle_alpha   90.00
_cell.angle_beta   90.00
_cell.angle_gamma   90.00
#
_symmetry.space_group_name_H-M   'P 1'
#
loop_
_entity.id
_entity.type
_entity.pdbx_description
1 polymer ?
#
loop_
_entity_poly.entity_id
_entity_poly.type
_entity_poly.pdbx_seq_one_letter_code
_entity_poly.pdbx_strand_id
1 'polypeptide(L)'
;AKVKAIEENIARFEKAHPNIKVKTTGNMTDDKVNQALRAGGDKAPDVVSSFTTDSVGKFCNSGAFVDLNPFLAKSGVDKAKVFPKTLLEYTQFKGNQCTLPLLNDAYGLVYNKTAFAAAGITEAPRTWSEFTAVAEKLTKRSGDSYEQVGLMPTFHGYETTPMPP
;
A
#
# COMPACT_ATOMS: atom_id res chain seq x y z
N ALA A 1 9.79 0.88 12.81
CA ALA A 1 8.70 1.85 13.05
C ALA A 1 7.32 1.20 12.96
N LYS A 2 6.92 0.59 11.83
CA LYS A 2 5.58 0.00 11.63
C LYS A 2 5.24 -1.14 12.62
N VAL A 3 6.16 -2.08 12.85
CA VAL A 3 5.97 -3.20 13.82
C VAL A 3 5.68 -2.69 15.23
N LYS A 4 6.52 -1.76 15.72
CA LYS A 4 6.34 -1.12 17.04
C LYS A 4 4.97 -0.46 17.19
N ALA A 5 4.49 0.26 16.17
CA ALA A 5 3.17 0.90 16.23
C ALA A 5 2.01 -0.12 16.33
N ILE A 6 2.13 -1.26 15.62
CA ILE A 6 1.14 -2.35 15.71
C ILE A 6 1.17 -2.98 17.11
N GLU A 7 2.36 -3.26 17.66
CA GLU A 7 2.51 -3.81 19.02
C GLU A 7 1.93 -2.88 20.08
N GLU A 8 2.16 -1.57 19.96
CA GLU A 8 1.57 -0.56 20.85
C GLU A 8 0.04 -0.50 20.73
N ASN A 9 -0.51 -0.62 19.52
CA ASN A 9 -1.96 -0.68 19.30
C ASN A 9 -2.55 -1.94 19.95
N ILE A 10 -1.89 -3.09 19.80
CA ILE A 10 -2.29 -4.36 20.43
C ILE A 10 -2.27 -4.22 21.94
N ALA A 11 -1.20 -3.67 22.52
CA ALA A 11 -1.11 -3.47 23.97
C ALA A 11 -2.24 -2.58 24.51
N ARG A 12 -2.62 -1.52 23.78
CA ARG A 12 -3.77 -0.67 24.14
C ARG A 12 -5.10 -1.43 24.03
N PHE A 13 -5.26 -2.23 22.98
CA PHE A 13 -6.45 -3.06 22.78
C PHE A 13 -6.61 -4.10 23.88
N GLU A 14 -5.57 -4.87 24.20
CA GLU A 14 -5.63 -5.88 25.27
C GLU A 14 -5.85 -5.25 26.65
N LYS A 15 -5.34 -4.04 26.88
CA LYS A 15 -5.61 -3.30 28.12
C LYS A 15 -7.08 -2.89 28.23
N ALA A 16 -7.70 -2.49 27.12
CA ALA A 16 -9.13 -2.15 27.07
C ALA A 16 -10.04 -3.38 27.07
N HIS A 17 -9.55 -4.52 26.59
CA HIS A 17 -10.26 -5.78 26.45
C HIS A 17 -9.48 -6.92 27.11
N PRO A 18 -9.44 -6.99 28.45
CA PRO A 18 -8.56 -7.91 29.19
C PRO A 18 -8.85 -9.39 28.94
N ASN A 19 -10.07 -9.71 28.46
CA ASN A 19 -10.49 -11.06 28.08
C ASN A 19 -10.05 -11.47 26.67
N ILE A 20 -9.44 -10.59 25.88
CA ILE A 20 -8.98 -10.86 24.52
C ILE A 20 -7.46 -10.82 24.49
N LYS A 21 -6.86 -11.82 23.85
CA LYS A 21 -5.41 -11.92 23.61
C LYS A 21 -5.12 -12.01 22.12
N VAL A 22 -4.24 -11.14 21.64
CA VAL A 22 -3.87 -11.05 20.23
C VAL A 22 -2.56 -11.77 20.02
N LYS A 23 -2.55 -12.76 19.13
CA LYS A 23 -1.34 -13.47 18.71
C LYS A 23 -0.94 -13.00 17.32
N THR A 24 0.19 -12.32 17.21
CA THR A 24 0.70 -11.82 15.93
C THR A 24 1.59 -12.86 15.25
N THR A 25 1.52 -12.94 13.93
CA THR A 25 2.50 -13.69 13.12
C THR A 25 3.25 -12.72 12.21
N GLY A 26 4.57 -12.61 12.39
CA GLY A 26 5.43 -11.74 11.59
C GLY A 26 5.88 -12.37 10.26
N ASN A 27 6.55 -11.56 9.42
CA ASN A 27 7.15 -11.99 8.16
C ASN A 27 6.17 -12.70 7.19
N MET A 28 4.94 -12.19 7.15
CA MET A 28 3.89 -12.69 6.27
C MET A 28 3.92 -11.97 4.93
N THR A 29 3.77 -12.73 3.84
CA THR A 29 3.56 -12.21 2.49
C THR A 29 2.11 -12.43 2.08
N ASP A 30 1.63 -11.70 1.06
CA ASP A 30 0.28 -11.91 0.53
C ASP A 30 0.08 -13.37 0.07
N ASP A 31 1.08 -14.03 -0.49
CA ASP A 31 1.00 -15.46 -0.84
C ASP A 31 0.76 -16.37 0.37
N LYS A 32 1.48 -16.15 1.48
CA LYS A 32 1.28 -16.93 2.72
C LYS A 32 -0.10 -16.68 3.32
N VAL A 33 -0.55 -15.42 3.34
CA VAL A 33 -1.91 -15.06 3.77
C VAL A 33 -2.94 -15.77 2.90
N ASN A 34 -2.81 -15.67 1.59
CA ASN A 34 -3.74 -16.25 0.64
C ASN A 34 -3.76 -17.78 0.72
N GLN A 35 -2.62 -18.43 1.02
CA GLN A 35 -2.55 -19.87 1.26
C GLN A 35 -3.29 -20.25 2.55
N ALA A 36 -3.07 -19.52 3.65
CA ALA A 36 -3.75 -19.75 4.92
C ALA A 36 -5.28 -19.58 4.81
N LEU A 37 -5.73 -18.54 4.10
CA LEU A 37 -7.16 -18.31 3.84
C LEU A 37 -7.80 -19.42 3.00
N ARG A 38 -7.07 -19.96 2.01
CA ARG A 38 -7.56 -21.10 1.20
C ARG A 38 -7.58 -22.41 1.99
N ALA A 39 -6.63 -22.62 2.90
CA ALA A 39 -6.57 -23.81 3.73
C ALA A 39 -7.76 -23.89 4.69
N GLY A 40 -8.18 -22.74 5.23
CA GLY A 40 -9.34 -22.65 6.12
C GLY A 40 -9.19 -23.46 7.42
N GLY A 41 -10.34 -23.74 8.05
CA GLY A 41 -10.43 -24.52 9.28
C GLY A 41 -10.00 -23.76 10.54
N ASP A 42 -9.88 -24.49 11.66
CA ASP A 42 -9.68 -23.92 13.00
C ASP A 42 -8.35 -23.16 13.20
N LYS A 43 -7.42 -23.28 12.25
CA LYS A 43 -6.12 -22.59 12.26
C LYS A 43 -6.07 -21.42 11.30
N ALA A 44 -7.16 -21.10 10.61
CA ALA A 44 -7.24 -19.92 9.77
C ALA A 44 -7.07 -18.65 10.63
N PRO A 45 -6.41 -17.60 10.11
CA PRO A 45 -6.26 -16.35 10.84
C PRO A 45 -7.61 -15.64 10.99
N ASP A 46 -7.89 -15.08 12.17
CA ASP A 46 -9.10 -14.28 12.43
C ASP A 46 -9.04 -12.90 11.75
N VAL A 47 -7.83 -12.33 11.67
CA VAL A 47 -7.56 -11.01 11.07
C VAL A 47 -6.28 -11.12 10.26
N VAL A 48 -6.32 -10.60 9.03
CA VAL A 48 -5.16 -10.54 8.15
C VAL A 48 -4.91 -9.10 7.70
N SER A 49 -3.64 -8.79 7.46
CA SER A 49 -3.22 -7.58 6.75
C SER A 49 -2.60 -8.02 5.43
N SER A 50 -3.00 -7.36 4.35
CA SER A 50 -2.44 -7.58 3.02
C SER A 50 -1.71 -6.31 2.57
N PHE A 51 -0.67 -6.48 1.74
CA PHE A 51 0.06 -5.37 1.14
C PHE A 51 -0.68 -4.79 -0.07
N THR A 52 -1.58 -5.55 -0.67
CA THR A 52 -2.30 -5.17 -1.88
C THR A 52 -3.81 -5.43 -1.75
N THR A 53 -4.58 -5.04 -2.77
CA THR A 53 -6.03 -5.26 -2.82
C THR A 53 -6.46 -6.26 -3.89
N ASP A 54 -5.50 -6.96 -4.49
CA ASP A 54 -5.71 -7.93 -5.58
C ASP A 54 -6.64 -9.09 -5.18
N SER A 55 -6.56 -9.49 -3.91
CA SER A 55 -7.22 -10.65 -3.34
C SER A 55 -8.59 -10.33 -2.74
N VAL A 56 -8.94 -9.05 -2.58
CA VAL A 56 -10.20 -8.59 -2.00
C VAL A 56 -11.36 -9.21 -2.78
N GLY A 57 -11.41 -9.00 -4.10
CA GLY A 57 -12.53 -9.50 -4.90
C GLY A 57 -12.72 -11.02 -4.80
N LYS A 58 -11.62 -11.76 -4.76
CA LYS A 58 -11.64 -13.21 -4.61
C LYS A 58 -12.21 -13.66 -3.27
N PHE A 59 -11.66 -13.17 -2.16
CA PHE A 59 -12.03 -13.67 -0.83
C PHE A 59 -13.34 -13.11 -0.31
N CYS A 60 -13.75 -11.94 -0.77
CA CYS A 60 -15.10 -11.43 -0.53
C CYS A 60 -16.14 -12.22 -1.30
N ASN A 61 -15.86 -12.57 -2.57
CA ASN A 61 -16.78 -13.40 -3.36
C ASN A 61 -16.92 -14.83 -2.81
N SER A 62 -15.84 -15.42 -2.29
CA SER A 62 -15.88 -16.76 -1.70
C SER A 62 -16.45 -16.80 -0.29
N GLY A 63 -16.70 -15.63 0.34
CA GLY A 63 -17.12 -15.53 1.74
C GLY A 63 -16.02 -15.83 2.77
N ALA A 64 -14.76 -15.93 2.34
CA ALA A 64 -13.63 -16.08 3.26
C ALA A 64 -13.38 -14.77 4.05
N PHE A 65 -13.71 -13.63 3.44
CA PHE A 65 -13.86 -12.37 4.15
C PHE A 65 -15.34 -12.08 4.42
N VAL A 66 -15.63 -11.80 5.68
CA VAL A 66 -16.98 -11.46 6.14
C VAL A 66 -17.37 -10.05 5.71
N ASP A 67 -18.67 -9.81 5.47
CA ASP A 67 -19.20 -8.45 5.32
C ASP A 67 -19.05 -7.68 6.65
N LEU A 68 -18.30 -6.59 6.63
CA LEU A 68 -18.03 -5.77 7.81
C LEU A 68 -19.12 -4.73 8.06
N ASN A 69 -20.02 -4.45 7.11
CA ASN A 69 -21.04 -3.42 7.26
C ASN A 69 -21.94 -3.62 8.50
N PRO A 70 -22.44 -4.84 8.81
CA PRO A 70 -23.23 -5.06 10.03
C PRO A 70 -22.43 -4.81 11.32
N PHE A 71 -21.14 -5.14 11.33
CA PHE A 71 -20.27 -4.93 12.48
C PHE A 71 -19.98 -3.45 12.71
N LEU A 72 -19.74 -2.70 11.63
CA LEU A 72 -19.54 -1.24 11.66
C LEU A 72 -20.79 -0.51 12.14
N ALA A 73 -21.97 -0.92 11.64
CA ALA A 73 -23.24 -0.36 12.10
C ALA A 73 -23.46 -0.62 13.60
N LYS A 74 -23.20 -1.86 14.06
CA LYS A 74 -23.34 -2.24 15.47
C LYS A 74 -22.36 -1.49 16.38
N SER A 75 -21.14 -1.20 15.92
CA SER A 75 -20.15 -0.44 16.68
C SER A 75 -20.33 1.07 16.61
N GLY A 76 -21.28 1.57 15.79
CA GLY A 76 -21.50 2.99 15.57
C GLY A 76 -20.40 3.67 14.74
N VAL A 77 -19.55 2.89 14.06
CA VAL A 77 -18.48 3.40 13.22
C VAL A 77 -19.02 3.73 11.84
N ASP A 78 -19.10 5.03 11.54
CA ASP A 78 -19.38 5.52 10.20
C ASP A 78 -18.11 5.52 9.35
N LYS A 79 -17.92 4.48 8.54
CA LYS A 79 -16.74 4.32 7.69
C LYS A 79 -16.51 5.50 6.74
N ALA A 80 -17.55 6.20 6.30
CA ALA A 80 -17.43 7.34 5.39
C ALA A 80 -16.87 8.60 6.08
N LYS A 81 -16.96 8.67 7.42
CA LYS A 81 -16.32 9.72 8.23
C LYS A 81 -14.90 9.36 8.63
N VAL A 82 -14.58 8.06 8.71
CA VAL A 82 -13.26 7.57 9.12
C VAL A 82 -12.29 7.49 7.94
N PHE A 83 -12.77 7.05 6.77
CA PHE A 83 -11.92 6.79 5.61
C PHE A 83 -12.31 7.65 4.41
N PRO A 84 -11.33 8.17 3.64
CA PRO A 84 -11.60 8.78 2.35
C PRO A 84 -12.32 7.81 1.42
N LYS A 85 -13.27 8.33 0.65
CA LYS A 85 -14.08 7.56 -0.31
C LYS A 85 -13.24 6.67 -1.22
N THR A 86 -12.14 7.20 -1.76
CA THR A 86 -11.25 6.46 -2.66
C THR A 86 -10.65 5.21 -2.00
N LEU A 87 -10.32 5.28 -0.71
CA LEU A 87 -9.76 4.12 0.00
C LEU A 87 -10.81 3.04 0.23
N LEU A 88 -12.05 3.44 0.53
CA LEU A 88 -13.17 2.52 0.65
C LEU A 88 -13.49 1.84 -0.69
N GLU A 89 -13.37 2.56 -1.79
CA GLU A 89 -13.70 2.06 -3.13
C GLU A 89 -12.80 0.91 -3.61
N TYR A 90 -11.49 0.97 -3.34
CA TYR A 90 -10.57 -0.10 -3.72
C TYR A 90 -10.44 -1.22 -2.66
N THR A 91 -11.09 -1.05 -1.49
CA THR A 91 -11.17 -2.07 -0.42
C THR A 91 -12.55 -2.74 -0.31
N GLN A 92 -13.44 -2.47 -1.27
CA GLN A 92 -14.74 -3.14 -1.38
C GLN A 92 -14.79 -4.03 -2.63
N PHE A 93 -15.72 -4.98 -2.64
CA PHE A 93 -16.04 -5.77 -3.81
C PHE A 93 -17.54 -5.73 -4.08
N LYS A 94 -17.95 -5.25 -5.27
CA LYS A 94 -19.37 -5.12 -5.66
C LYS A 94 -20.25 -4.43 -4.61
N GLY A 95 -19.71 -3.39 -3.94
CA GLY A 95 -20.40 -2.64 -2.88
C GLY A 95 -20.32 -3.27 -1.49
N ASN A 96 -19.81 -4.50 -1.36
CA ASN A 96 -19.59 -5.15 -0.07
C ASN A 96 -18.26 -4.70 0.55
N GLN A 97 -18.30 -4.20 1.78
CA GLN A 97 -17.11 -3.80 2.53
C GLN A 97 -16.64 -4.97 3.38
N CYS A 98 -15.80 -5.80 2.78
CA CYS A 98 -15.27 -7.02 3.37
C CYS A 98 -13.83 -6.87 3.89
N THR A 99 -13.17 -5.76 3.57
CA THR A 99 -11.89 -5.34 4.17
C THR A 99 -11.97 -3.85 4.53
N LEU A 100 -11.01 -3.34 5.30
CA LEU A 100 -10.90 -1.91 5.62
C LEU A 100 -9.50 -1.40 5.29
N PRO A 101 -9.36 -0.11 4.89
CA PRO A 101 -8.06 0.49 4.68
C PRO A 101 -7.22 0.46 5.97
N LEU A 102 -5.97 0.02 5.86
CA LEU A 102 -5.00 0.06 6.96
C LEU A 102 -3.88 1.07 6.68
N LEU A 103 -3.25 0.95 5.52
CA LEU A 103 -2.23 1.87 5.01
C LEU A 103 -2.60 2.25 3.58
N ASN A 104 -2.23 3.46 3.16
CA ASN A 104 -2.33 3.90 1.79
C ASN A 104 -1.03 4.62 1.41
N ASP A 105 -0.59 4.38 0.18
CA ASP A 105 0.55 5.05 -0.42
C ASP A 105 0.06 5.91 -1.59
N ALA A 106 0.69 7.05 -1.80
CA ALA A 106 0.43 7.92 -2.94
C ALA A 106 1.74 8.14 -3.70
N TYR A 107 1.69 8.01 -5.02
CA TYR A 107 2.84 8.30 -5.87
C TYR A 107 2.98 9.80 -6.10
N GLY A 108 4.21 10.28 -6.04
CA GLY A 108 4.56 11.67 -6.33
C GLY A 108 5.90 11.75 -7.05
N LEU A 109 6.07 12.81 -7.85
CA LEU A 109 7.35 13.11 -8.48
C LEU A 109 8.28 13.77 -7.47
N VAL A 110 9.31 13.05 -7.05
CA VAL A 110 10.44 13.62 -6.30
C VAL A 110 11.53 13.99 -7.32
N TYR A 111 12.02 15.23 -7.28
CA TYR A 111 12.98 15.73 -8.26
C TYR A 111 14.10 16.56 -7.63
N ASN A 112 15.26 16.59 -8.29
CA ASN A 112 16.42 17.38 -7.87
C ASN A 112 16.27 18.84 -8.34
N LYS A 113 15.96 19.74 -7.39
CA LYS A 113 15.78 21.17 -7.68
C LYS A 113 17.04 21.85 -8.24
N THR A 114 18.23 21.43 -7.82
CA THR A 114 19.50 21.96 -8.34
C THR A 114 19.69 21.58 -9.81
N ALA A 115 19.37 20.33 -10.17
CA ALA A 115 19.43 19.88 -11.56
C ALA A 115 18.42 20.61 -12.45
N PHE A 116 17.20 20.85 -11.96
CA PHE A 116 16.21 21.69 -12.64
C PHE A 116 16.70 23.13 -12.86
N ALA A 117 17.19 23.79 -11.80
CA ALA A 117 17.71 25.15 -11.91
C ALA A 117 18.87 25.24 -12.91
N ALA A 118 19.82 24.31 -12.88
CA ALA A 118 20.94 24.25 -13.82
C ALA A 118 20.49 24.03 -15.28
N ALA A 119 19.33 23.41 -15.51
CA ALA A 119 18.73 23.20 -16.83
C ALA A 119 17.69 24.28 -17.20
N GLY A 120 17.53 25.33 -16.39
CA GLY A 120 16.56 26.41 -16.62
C GLY A 120 15.09 25.98 -16.48
N ILE A 121 14.82 24.93 -15.71
CA ILE A 121 13.47 24.42 -15.43
C ILE A 121 12.97 25.03 -14.12
N THR A 122 11.90 25.83 -14.18
CA THR A 122 11.36 26.56 -13.01
C THR A 122 10.17 25.87 -12.35
N GLU A 123 9.46 25.02 -13.08
CA GLU A 123 8.24 24.36 -12.64
C GLU A 123 8.32 22.85 -12.83
N ALA A 124 7.66 22.10 -11.95
CA ALA A 124 7.52 20.65 -12.09
C ALA A 124 6.55 20.33 -13.26
N PRO A 125 6.83 19.29 -14.05
CA PRO A 125 5.97 18.90 -15.17
C PRO A 125 4.59 18.44 -14.66
N ARG A 126 3.54 18.88 -15.35
CA ARG A 126 2.13 18.58 -15.05
C ARG A 126 1.51 17.63 -16.06
N THR A 127 2.17 17.42 -17.19
CA THR A 127 1.74 16.48 -18.24
C THR A 127 2.87 15.50 -18.56
N TRP A 128 2.53 14.36 -19.16
CA TRP A 128 3.52 13.39 -19.62
C TRP A 128 4.46 13.98 -20.66
N SER A 129 3.96 14.82 -21.58
CA SER A 129 4.79 15.50 -22.56
C SER A 129 5.79 16.46 -21.92
N GLU A 130 5.37 17.23 -20.90
CA GLU A 130 6.28 18.08 -20.13
C GLU A 130 7.30 17.24 -19.36
N PHE A 131 6.87 16.13 -18.78
CA PHE A 131 7.74 15.22 -18.04
C PHE A 131 8.82 14.61 -18.94
N THR A 132 8.46 14.17 -20.14
CA THR A 132 9.42 13.71 -21.16
C THR A 132 10.39 14.81 -21.54
N ALA A 133 9.90 16.02 -21.84
CA ALA A 133 10.77 17.15 -22.20
C ALA A 133 11.75 17.53 -21.07
N VAL A 134 11.30 17.46 -19.82
CA VAL A 134 12.12 17.66 -18.63
C VAL A 134 13.18 16.56 -18.49
N ALA A 135 12.80 15.29 -18.66
CA ALA A 135 13.73 14.16 -18.60
C ALA A 135 14.81 14.24 -19.70
N GLU A 136 14.44 14.66 -20.91
CA GLU A 136 15.37 14.90 -22.01
C GLU A 136 16.35 16.04 -21.69
N LYS A 137 15.84 17.20 -21.22
CA LYS A 137 16.68 18.34 -20.80
C LYS A 137 17.66 17.99 -19.69
N LEU A 138 17.27 17.11 -18.78
CA LEU A 138 18.11 16.65 -17.69
C LEU A 138 19.08 15.53 -18.11
N THR A 139 18.97 14.98 -19.32
CA THR A 139 19.87 13.91 -19.75
C THR A 139 21.11 14.51 -20.41
N LYS A 140 22.29 14.24 -19.83
CA LYS A 140 23.59 14.70 -20.31
C LYS A 140 24.42 13.51 -20.77
N ARG A 141 24.73 13.47 -22.06
CA ARG A 141 25.58 12.44 -22.68
C ARG A 141 27.05 12.83 -22.63
N SER A 142 27.92 11.82 -22.52
CA SER A 142 29.37 11.96 -22.57
C SER A 142 29.92 10.84 -23.46
N GLY A 143 30.15 11.17 -24.75
CA GLY A 143 30.42 10.18 -25.79
C GLY A 143 29.28 9.16 -25.93
N ASP A 144 29.64 7.88 -25.87
CA ASP A 144 28.70 6.75 -25.89
C ASP A 144 28.08 6.45 -24.50
N SER A 145 28.32 7.29 -23.51
CA SER A 145 27.85 7.14 -22.12
C SER A 145 26.98 8.32 -21.65
N TYR A 146 26.57 8.31 -20.38
CA TYR A 146 25.78 9.34 -19.72
C TYR A 146 26.49 9.85 -18.46
N GLU A 147 26.58 11.17 -18.31
CA GLU A 147 26.97 11.82 -17.05
C GLU A 147 25.75 12.00 -16.13
N GLN A 148 24.57 12.20 -16.71
CA GLN A 148 23.31 12.36 -16.00
C GLN A 148 22.17 11.79 -16.84
N VAL A 149 21.26 11.07 -16.21
CA VAL A 149 20.02 10.59 -16.85
C VAL A 149 18.85 11.28 -16.17
N GLY A 150 18.03 11.99 -16.95
CA GLY A 150 16.91 12.77 -16.41
C GLY A 150 15.75 11.93 -15.89
N LEU A 151 15.66 10.68 -16.34
CA LEU A 151 14.74 9.67 -15.83
C LEU A 151 15.35 8.28 -16.02
N MET A 152 15.53 7.55 -14.92
CA MET A 152 15.91 6.14 -14.96
C MET A 152 14.83 5.32 -14.25
N PRO A 153 13.83 4.80 -14.99
CA PRO A 153 12.64 4.18 -14.38
C PRO A 153 12.95 2.90 -13.61
N THR A 154 14.15 2.34 -13.78
CA THR A 154 14.59 1.08 -13.16
C THR A 154 15.65 1.28 -12.06
N PHE A 155 15.99 2.52 -11.70
CA PHE A 155 17.03 2.79 -10.72
C PHE A 155 16.49 2.65 -9.29
N HIS A 156 16.91 1.59 -8.59
CA HIS A 156 16.58 1.33 -7.17
C HIS A 156 15.08 1.25 -6.82
N GLY A 157 14.20 0.99 -7.78
CA GLY A 157 12.82 0.61 -7.47
C GLY A 157 12.79 -0.73 -6.74
N TYR A 158 11.92 -0.88 -5.74
CA TYR A 158 11.71 -2.17 -5.04
C TYR A 158 11.28 -3.26 -6.03
N GLU A 159 10.51 -2.85 -7.04
CA GLU A 159 10.04 -3.67 -8.16
C GLU A 159 11.18 -4.13 -9.09
N THR A 160 12.33 -3.46 -9.05
CA THR A 160 13.48 -3.70 -9.93
C THR A 160 14.75 -4.11 -9.18
N THR A 161 14.70 -4.17 -7.84
CA THR A 161 15.81 -4.67 -7.03
C THR A 161 15.63 -6.17 -6.87
N PRO A 162 16.55 -7.01 -7.37
CA PRO A 162 16.49 -8.44 -7.11
C PRO A 162 16.43 -8.65 -5.60
N MET A 163 15.40 -9.36 -5.11
CA MET A 163 15.40 -9.75 -3.71
C MET A 163 16.66 -10.59 -3.45
N PRO A 164 17.39 -10.36 -2.35
CA PRO A 164 18.50 -11.22 -1.99
C PRO A 164 18.03 -12.68 -1.96
N PRO A 165 18.89 -13.65 -2.36
CA PRO A 165 18.56 -15.07 -2.30
C PRO A 165 18.21 -15.53 -0.88
#